data_AF-A0A2J7PCS3-F1
#
_entry.id   AF-A0A2J7PCS3-F1
#
_cell.length_a   1.000
_cell.length_b   1.000
_cell.length_c   1.000
_cell.angle_alpha   90.00
_cell.angle_beta   90.00
_cell.angle_gamma   90.00
#
_symmetry.space_group_name_H-M   'P 1'
#
loop_
_entity.id
_entity.type
_entity.pdbx_description
1 polymer ?
#
loop_
_entity_poly.entity_id
_entity_poly.type
_entity_poly.pdbx_seq_one_letter_code
_entity_poly.pdbx_strand_id
1 'polypeptide(L)'
;MLQYRQIMGNYVEHRVHEDEAKAVARTLHPELYERGPGCEVCTAEEIQYCAGTAVLEDHCCCDMRHSEWFPYVPHTCYLRPGCRPIAGNCAEYARLRVCCCDYITATKCEYNKLASKGKLIG
;
A
#
# COMPACT_ATOMS: atom_id res chain seq x y z
N MET A 1 -21.25 -21.29 18.47
CA MET A 1 -21.15 -20.51 17.19
C MET A 1 -20.88 -19.01 17.38
N LEU A 2 -20.62 -18.50 18.59
CA LEU A 2 -20.23 -17.10 18.82
C LEU A 2 -18.72 -16.84 18.69
N GLN A 3 -17.90 -17.90 18.64
CA GLN A 3 -16.45 -17.78 18.72
C GLN A 3 -15.78 -17.37 17.39
N TYR A 4 -16.39 -17.66 16.24
CA TYR A 4 -15.77 -17.37 14.94
C TYR A 4 -15.88 -15.89 14.50
N ARG A 5 -16.94 -15.19 14.91
CA ARG A 5 -17.16 -13.77 14.53
C ARG A 5 -16.38 -12.77 15.39
N GLN A 6 -16.05 -13.12 16.64
CA GLN A 6 -15.27 -12.25 17.55
C GLN A 6 -13.75 -12.36 17.37
N ILE A 7 -13.28 -13.40 16.68
CA ILE A 7 -11.85 -13.61 16.39
C ILE A 7 -11.38 -12.69 15.25
N MET A 8 -12.28 -12.32 14.34
CA MET A 8 -11.92 -11.78 13.05
C MET A 8 -11.89 -10.24 13.05
N GLY A 9 -10.69 -9.71 13.21
CA GLY A 9 -10.38 -8.28 13.38
C GLY A 9 -9.18 -8.01 14.28
N ASN A 10 -8.80 -8.98 15.13
CA ASN A 10 -7.70 -8.86 16.08
C ASN A 10 -6.44 -9.67 15.73
N TYR A 11 -6.50 -10.53 14.72
CA TYR A 11 -5.31 -11.30 14.28
C TYR A 11 -4.59 -10.51 13.20
N VAL A 12 -3.36 -10.11 13.52
CA VAL A 12 -2.43 -9.54 12.56
C VAL A 12 -2.12 -10.62 11.52
N GLU A 13 -2.38 -10.31 10.25
CA GLU A 13 -1.99 -11.15 9.12
C GLU A 13 -0.51 -10.93 8.82
N HIS A 14 -0.12 -9.68 8.57
CA HIS A 14 1.27 -9.24 8.59
C HIS A 14 1.39 -7.78 9.06
N ARG A 15 2.62 -7.37 9.30
CA ARG A 15 2.99 -6.00 9.62
C ARG A 15 4.31 -5.67 8.93
N VAL A 16 4.35 -4.49 8.31
CA VAL A 16 5.58 -3.84 7.86
C VAL A 16 5.92 -2.76 8.87
N HIS A 17 7.00 -2.95 9.63
CA HIS A 17 7.44 -1.98 10.62
C HIS A 17 8.08 -0.74 9.97
N GLU A 18 8.17 0.36 10.71
CA GLU A 18 8.68 1.62 10.17
C GLU A 18 10.17 1.55 9.80
N ASP A 19 10.97 0.83 10.57
CA ASP A 19 12.38 0.57 10.30
C ASP A 19 12.58 -0.35 9.08
N GLU A 20 11.79 -1.41 8.96
CA GLU A 20 11.76 -2.29 7.78
C GLU A 20 11.39 -1.52 6.51
N ALA A 21 10.28 -0.77 6.57
CA ALA A 21 9.84 0.08 5.47
C ALA A 21 10.92 1.07 5.05
N LYS A 22 11.57 1.74 6.01
CA LYS A 22 12.68 2.67 5.74
C LYS A 22 13.88 1.97 5.11
N ALA A 23 14.19 0.74 5.51
CA ALA A 23 15.29 -0.02 4.94
C ALA A 23 15.02 -0.36 3.47
N VAL A 24 13.83 -0.91 3.16
CA VAL A 24 13.41 -1.24 1.78
C VAL A 24 13.33 0.02 0.93
N ALA A 25 12.79 1.10 1.50
CA ALA A 25 12.64 2.35 0.78
C ALA A 25 13.98 2.88 0.24
N ARG A 26 15.10 2.67 0.94
CA ARG A 26 16.44 3.11 0.49
C ARG A 26 16.94 2.37 -0.75
N THR A 27 16.37 1.23 -1.07
CA THR A 27 16.79 0.34 -2.16
C THR A 27 15.70 0.14 -3.20
N LEU A 28 14.71 1.04 -3.29
CA LEU A 28 13.63 0.91 -4.26
C LEU A 28 14.16 0.95 -5.69
N HIS A 29 13.68 0.01 -6.50
CA HIS A 29 14.08 -0.10 -7.89
C HIS A 29 13.55 1.12 -8.68
N PRO A 30 14.32 1.69 -9.62
CA PRO A 30 13.89 2.82 -10.45
C PRO A 30 12.56 2.59 -11.18
N GLU A 31 12.28 1.35 -11.57
CA GLU A 31 11.06 0.94 -12.26
C GLU A 31 9.78 1.20 -11.45
N LEU A 32 9.86 1.23 -10.11
CA LEU A 32 8.74 1.61 -9.26
C LEU A 32 8.38 3.09 -9.36
N TYR A 33 9.25 3.93 -9.95
CA TYR A 33 8.95 5.34 -10.26
C TYR A 33 8.41 5.54 -11.67
N GLU A 34 8.09 4.45 -12.38
CA GLU A 34 7.47 4.51 -13.68
C GLU A 34 6.06 3.93 -13.63
N ARG A 35 5.20 4.41 -14.54
CA ARG A 35 3.88 3.84 -14.71
C ARG A 35 3.98 2.49 -15.43
N GLY A 36 3.17 1.52 -15.03
CA GLY A 36 3.05 0.24 -15.74
C GLY A 36 2.78 0.41 -17.25
N PRO A 37 3.35 -0.46 -18.11
CA PRO A 37 3.10 -0.41 -19.55
C PRO A 37 1.61 -0.54 -19.89
N GLY A 38 1.11 0.32 -20.79
CA GLY A 38 -0.29 0.28 -21.25
C GLY A 38 -1.30 0.94 -20.29
N CYS A 39 -0.84 1.58 -19.21
CA CYS A 39 -1.70 2.28 -18.28
C CYS A 39 -2.01 3.71 -18.71
N GLU A 40 -3.28 4.10 -18.58
CA GLU A 40 -3.73 5.48 -18.82
C GLU A 40 -3.24 6.46 -17.74
N VAL A 41 -3.51 7.75 -17.93
CA VAL A 41 -3.23 8.77 -16.92
C VAL A 41 -4.20 8.62 -15.75
N CYS A 42 -3.65 8.49 -14.55
CA CYS A 42 -4.46 8.36 -13.34
C CYS A 42 -5.28 9.64 -13.09
N THR A 43 -6.55 9.50 -12.74
CA THR A 43 -7.43 10.62 -12.39
C THR A 43 -7.03 11.23 -11.05
N ALA A 44 -7.60 12.41 -10.73
CA ALA A 44 -7.38 13.03 -9.43
C ALA A 44 -7.85 12.14 -8.27
N GLU A 45 -8.96 11.43 -8.45
CA GLU A 45 -9.52 10.51 -7.47
C GLU A 45 -8.62 9.28 -7.27
N GLU A 46 -8.10 8.71 -8.36
CA GLU A 46 -7.15 7.57 -8.30
C GLU A 46 -5.86 7.98 -7.60
N ILE A 47 -5.35 9.19 -7.88
CA ILE A 47 -4.18 9.74 -7.20
C ILE A 47 -4.44 9.89 -5.70
N GLN A 48 -5.60 10.45 -5.33
CA GLN A 48 -5.97 10.62 -3.92
C GLN A 48 -6.12 9.27 -3.20
N TYR A 49 -6.72 8.28 -3.87
CA TYR A 49 -6.83 6.91 -3.38
C TYR A 49 -5.47 6.29 -3.07
N CYS A 50 -4.52 6.39 -4.03
CA CYS A 50 -3.17 5.86 -3.87
C CYS A 50 -2.32 6.63 -2.85
N ALA A 51 -2.53 7.93 -2.69
CA ALA A 51 -1.80 8.75 -1.73
C ALA A 51 -2.28 8.55 -0.28
N GLY A 52 -3.49 8.00 -0.09
CA GLY A 52 -4.11 7.79 1.22
C GLY A 52 -3.86 6.40 1.81
N THR A 53 -4.63 6.06 2.85
CA THR A 53 -4.62 4.71 3.45
C THR A 53 -5.50 3.73 2.69
N ALA A 54 -6.37 4.20 1.81
CA ALA A 54 -7.34 3.37 1.09
C ALA A 54 -6.68 2.24 0.30
N VAL A 55 -5.57 2.54 -0.40
CA VAL A 55 -4.80 1.51 -1.11
C VAL A 55 -4.23 0.43 -0.18
N LEU A 56 -3.84 0.79 1.04
CA LEU A 56 -3.34 -0.17 2.04
C LEU A 56 -4.49 -0.97 2.66
N GLU A 57 -5.66 -0.36 2.84
CA GLU A 57 -6.85 -1.06 3.31
C GLU A 57 -7.32 -2.13 2.32
N ASP A 58 -7.26 -1.82 1.03
CA ASP A 58 -7.57 -2.74 -0.05
C ASP A 58 -6.49 -3.78 -0.26
N HIS A 59 -5.21 -3.42 -0.12
CA HIS A 59 -4.10 -4.38 -0.04
C HIS A 59 -4.38 -5.45 1.04
N CYS A 60 -4.67 -5.00 2.26
CA CYS A 60 -5.02 -5.87 3.38
C CYS A 60 -6.32 -6.68 3.18
N CYS A 61 -7.14 -6.31 2.20
CA CYS A 61 -8.37 -7.04 1.87
C CYS A 61 -8.17 -8.03 0.71
N CYS A 62 -7.40 -7.65 -0.31
CA CYS A 62 -7.33 -8.33 -1.60
C CYS A 62 -6.10 -9.23 -1.76
N ASP A 63 -4.94 -8.86 -1.20
CA ASP A 63 -3.68 -9.58 -1.43
C ASP A 63 -3.35 -10.60 -0.34
N MET A 64 -4.27 -10.80 0.61
CA MET A 64 -4.07 -11.70 1.75
C MET A 64 -3.54 -13.06 1.28
N ARG A 65 -2.36 -13.46 1.81
CA ARG A 65 -1.66 -14.75 1.63
C ARG A 65 -0.73 -14.94 0.43
N HIS A 66 -0.47 -13.96 -0.43
CA HIS A 66 0.38 -14.21 -1.61
C HIS A 66 1.55 -13.24 -1.84
N SER A 67 1.42 -11.93 -1.60
CA SER A 67 2.50 -10.97 -1.85
C SER A 67 2.38 -9.69 -1.01
N GLU A 68 3.51 -9.21 -0.48
CA GLU A 68 3.66 -7.85 0.06
C GLU A 68 4.03 -6.89 -1.08
N TRP A 69 3.11 -5.99 -1.45
CA TRP A 69 3.30 -5.05 -2.57
C TRP A 69 3.77 -3.66 -2.13
N PHE A 70 3.60 -3.31 -0.86
CA PHE A 70 4.02 -2.04 -0.27
C PHE A 70 5.05 -2.24 0.86
N PRO A 71 6.16 -2.98 0.62
CA PRO A 71 7.16 -3.26 1.67
C PRO A 71 7.91 -2.01 2.15
N TYR A 72 7.71 -0.87 1.49
CA TYR A 72 8.32 0.43 1.79
C TYR A 72 7.35 1.42 2.44
N VAL A 73 6.12 1.00 2.74
CA VAL A 73 5.12 1.81 3.43
C VAL A 73 4.75 1.10 4.74
N PRO A 74 4.95 1.72 5.92
CA PRO A 74 4.59 1.08 7.19
C PRO A 74 3.08 0.82 7.27
N HIS A 75 2.68 -0.40 7.58
CA HIS A 75 1.27 -0.77 7.73
C HIS A 75 1.09 -2.07 8.53
N THR A 76 -0.15 -2.35 8.93
CA THR A 76 -0.52 -3.60 9.59
C THR A 76 -1.82 -4.10 8.97
N CYS A 77 -1.78 -5.31 8.42
CA CYS A 77 -2.96 -5.99 7.94
C CYS A 77 -3.53 -6.90 9.02
N TYR A 78 -4.86 -6.89 9.12
CA TYR A 78 -5.61 -7.74 10.05
C TYR A 78 -6.49 -8.68 9.24
N LEU A 79 -6.66 -9.91 9.72
CA LEU A 79 -7.59 -10.87 9.13
C LEU A 79 -9.02 -10.32 9.26
N ARG A 80 -9.61 -9.94 8.12
CA ARG A 80 -10.97 -9.40 8.01
C ARG A 80 -11.80 -10.20 6.99
N PRO A 81 -12.42 -11.31 7.40
CA PRO A 81 -13.30 -12.09 6.53
C PRO A 81 -14.51 -11.24 6.14
N GLY A 82 -14.83 -11.23 4.85
CA GLY A 82 -15.90 -10.40 4.31
C GLY A 82 -15.54 -8.92 4.22
N CYS A 83 -14.25 -8.57 4.25
CA CYS A 83 -13.81 -7.23 3.88
C CYS A 83 -14.31 -6.86 2.47
N ARG A 84 -14.54 -5.57 2.26
CA ARG A 84 -15.00 -5.02 0.97
C ARG A 84 -13.98 -3.99 0.49
N PRO A 85 -13.41 -4.17 -0.70
CA PRO A 85 -12.46 -3.20 -1.26
C PRO A 85 -13.13 -1.84 -1.50
N ILE A 86 -12.43 -0.77 -1.16
CA ILE A 86 -12.80 0.63 -1.40
C ILE A 86 -12.77 0.94 -2.90
N ALA A 87 -11.84 0.34 -3.65
CA ALA A 87 -11.80 0.36 -5.12
C ALA A 87 -13.00 -0.38 -5.77
N GLY A 88 -13.95 -0.86 -4.98
CA GLY A 88 -15.14 -1.57 -5.42
C GLY A 88 -14.94 -3.08 -5.51
N ASN A 89 -13.84 -3.55 -6.11
CA ASN A 89 -13.47 -4.96 -6.15
C ASN A 89 -11.96 -5.19 -6.28
N CYS A 90 -11.50 -6.41 -6.03
CA CYS A 90 -10.06 -6.73 -6.04
C CYS A 90 -9.40 -6.68 -7.42
N ALA A 91 -10.16 -6.83 -8.51
CA ALA A 91 -9.62 -6.66 -9.87
C ALA A 91 -9.33 -5.18 -10.15
N GLU A 92 -10.22 -4.29 -9.72
CA GLU A 92 -10.01 -2.84 -9.84
C GLU A 92 -8.88 -2.35 -8.94
N TYR A 93 -8.79 -2.86 -7.71
CA TYR A 93 -7.62 -2.67 -6.85
C TYR A 93 -6.32 -3.09 -7.57
N ALA A 94 -6.27 -4.28 -8.17
CA ALA A 94 -5.06 -4.77 -8.84
C ALA A 94 -4.66 -3.88 -10.03
N ARG A 95 -5.65 -3.40 -10.80
CA ARG A 95 -5.43 -2.42 -11.87
C ARG A 95 -4.85 -1.12 -11.31
N LEU A 96 -5.49 -0.53 -10.30
CA LEU A 96 -5.05 0.72 -9.68
C LEU A 96 -3.66 0.59 -9.07
N ARG A 97 -3.34 -0.54 -8.44
CA ARG A 97 -2.02 -0.82 -7.87
C ARG A 97 -0.93 -0.68 -8.92
N VAL A 98 -1.03 -1.47 -10.00
CA VAL A 98 -0.01 -1.51 -11.06
C VAL A 98 0.03 -0.23 -11.88
N CYS A 99 -1.13 0.35 -12.20
CA CYS A 99 -1.20 1.50 -13.09
C CYS A 99 -1.02 2.85 -12.41
N CYS A 100 -1.24 2.94 -11.10
CA CYS A 100 -1.22 4.21 -10.39
C CYS A 100 -0.46 4.13 -9.09
N CYS A 101 -0.80 3.21 -8.20
CA CYS A 101 -0.37 3.32 -6.81
C CYS A 101 1.09 2.93 -6.59
N ASP A 102 1.66 1.98 -7.32
CA ASP A 102 3.09 1.63 -7.19
C ASP A 102 3.96 2.87 -7.42
N TYR A 103 3.72 3.59 -8.53
CA TYR A 103 4.37 4.86 -8.86
C TYR A 103 4.16 5.95 -7.78
N ILE A 104 2.90 6.18 -7.40
CA ILE A 104 2.52 7.28 -6.52
C ILE A 104 3.06 7.06 -5.10
N THR A 105 2.93 5.84 -4.58
CA THR A 105 3.39 5.51 -3.23
C THR A 105 4.91 5.50 -3.14
N ALA A 106 5.61 5.00 -4.16
CA ALA A 106 7.07 5.07 -4.24
C ALA A 106 7.56 6.53 -4.28
N THR A 107 6.94 7.37 -5.12
CA THR A 107 7.28 8.81 -5.23
C THR A 107 7.04 9.54 -3.92
N LYS A 108 5.90 9.30 -3.25
CA LYS A 108 5.60 9.85 -1.92
C LYS A 108 6.63 9.40 -0.89
N CYS A 109 7.04 8.14 -0.93
CA CYS A 109 8.07 7.61 -0.05
C CYS A 109 9.42 8.31 -0.27
N GLU A 110 9.82 8.54 -1.52
CA GLU A 110 11.05 9.28 -1.84
C GLU A 110 10.99 10.73 -1.35
N TYR A 111 9.88 11.44 -1.58
CA TYR A 111 9.69 12.79 -1.07
C TYR A 111 9.85 12.86 0.46
N ASN A 112 9.23 11.91 1.18
CA ASN A 112 9.33 11.85 2.64
C ASN A 112 10.76 11.57 3.12
N LYS A 113 11.55 10.76 2.40
CA LYS A 113 12.99 10.57 2.71
C LYS A 113 13.74 11.89 2.59
N LEU A 114 13.56 12.62 1.49
CA LEU A 114 14.25 13.88 1.26
C LEU A 114 13.86 14.93 2.31
N ALA A 115 12.58 15.05 2.63
CA ALA A 115 12.09 15.93 3.69
C ALA A 115 12.68 15.58 5.06
N SER A 116 12.80 14.28 5.38
CA SER A 116 13.40 13.82 6.64
C SER A 116 14.91 14.10 6.73
N LYS A 117 15.64 14.00 5.60
CA LYS A 117 17.07 14.38 5.52
C LYS A 117 17.26 15.88 5.70
N GLY A 118 16.39 16.70 5.10
CA GLY A 118 16.41 18.16 5.26
C GLY A 118 16.19 18.63 6.71
N LYS A 119 15.45 17.85 7.50
CA LYS A 119 15.21 18.12 8.94
C LYS A 119 16.40 17.75 9.84
N LEU A 120 17.33 16.92 9.37
CA LEU A 120 18.52 16.49 10.14
C LEU A 120 19.74 17.40 9.93
N ILE A 121 19.65 18.38 9.04
CA ILE A 121 20.72 19.36 8.71
C ILE A 121 20.34 20.80 9.12
N GLY A 122 19.31 20.98 9.94
CA GLY A 122 18.86 22.25 10.49
C GLY A 122 18.95 22.30 12.01
#